data_AF-A0A094DM24-F1
#
_entry.id   AF-A0A094DM24-F1
#
_cell.length_a   1.000
_cell.length_b   1.000
_cell.length_c   1.000
_cell.angle_alpha   90.00
_cell.angle_beta   90.00
_cell.angle_gamma   90.00
#
_symmetry.space_group_name_H-M   'P 1'
#
loop_
_entity.id
_entity.type
_entity.pdbx_description
1 polymer ?
#
loop_
_entity_poly.entity_id
_entity_poly.type
_entity_poly.pdbx_seq_one_letter_code
_entity_poly.pdbx_strand_id
1 'polypeptide(L)'
;MPIQRTNRVRRRPEGSKANAPTRTVTLLNSSKKREALGIKSAKIKRPTKGSNNMKMDVYLEGEEHENVPVYDTCDGVREKIRAFLCQDGVVQAAFLREAAKTFSNGRKIQVNMLNRFLGQKGPNSGNVSSIFYAGYVFFEKMRIRDGKPKTVFREEMEDIWDGVLNWRNHEPGFDRQTRHNTGYLCGPGYVPVIDEYGRVTTQYDFRDSAPSLLSYEEIPEWYQDNIFIRQGYRPESKSTYACLSSWLILLQANFTKSLLGHNTHP
;
A
#
# COMPACT_ATOMS: atom_id res chain seq x y z
N MET A 1 -49.28 -3.87 -17.47
CA MET A 1 -49.48 -3.77 -16.01
C MET A 1 -48.14 -3.45 -15.33
N PRO A 2 -47.84 -2.19 -14.98
CA PRO A 2 -46.80 -1.88 -14.01
C PRO A 2 -47.42 -1.65 -12.63
N ILE A 3 -46.93 -2.36 -11.61
CA ILE A 3 -47.29 -2.15 -10.20
C ILE A 3 -46.24 -1.22 -9.59
N GLN A 4 -46.64 -0.01 -9.20
CA GLN A 4 -45.81 0.89 -8.42
C GLN A 4 -45.99 0.68 -6.91
N ARG A 5 -44.88 0.88 -6.21
CA ARG A 5 -44.54 0.58 -4.82
C ARG A 5 -45.43 1.29 -3.79
N THR A 6 -45.81 0.57 -2.74
CA THR A 6 -46.40 1.14 -1.52
C THR A 6 -45.31 1.50 -0.51
N ASN A 7 -45.22 2.78 -0.11
CA ASN A 7 -44.53 3.20 1.11
C ASN A 7 -45.54 3.28 2.25
N ARG A 8 -45.40 2.44 3.28
CA ARG A 8 -46.23 2.50 4.49
C ARG A 8 -45.40 2.92 5.69
N VAL A 9 -45.52 4.20 5.99
CA VAL A 9 -45.17 4.85 7.27
C VAL A 9 -45.87 4.11 8.42
N ARG A 10 -45.12 3.72 9.45
CA ARG A 10 -45.67 3.27 10.74
C ARG A 10 -45.20 4.19 11.87
N ARG A 11 -46.16 4.48 12.75
CA ARG A 11 -46.24 5.59 13.70
C ARG A 11 -45.45 5.33 14.99
N ARG A 12 -45.09 6.43 15.65
CA ARG A 12 -44.53 6.55 17.00
C ARG A 12 -45.58 6.23 18.08
N PRO A 13 -45.21 5.59 19.20
CA PRO A 13 -45.96 5.70 20.45
C PRO A 13 -45.27 6.72 21.40
N GLU A 14 -46.08 7.61 21.95
CA GLU A 14 -45.73 8.54 23.03
C GLU A 14 -45.83 7.85 24.40
N GLY A 15 -44.92 8.17 25.33
CA GLY A 15 -45.20 8.14 26.76
C GLY A 15 -44.42 7.14 27.63
N SER A 16 -43.33 7.61 28.24
CA SER A 16 -43.16 7.60 29.72
C SER A 16 -41.84 8.28 30.10
N LYS A 17 -41.95 9.35 30.90
CA LYS A 17 -40.84 10.05 31.55
C LYS A 17 -40.46 9.30 32.81
N ALA A 18 -39.17 8.97 32.98
CA ALA A 18 -38.56 8.75 34.30
C ALA A 18 -37.06 9.10 34.23
N ASN A 19 -36.66 10.08 35.03
CA ASN A 19 -35.28 10.54 35.20
C ASN A 19 -34.47 9.53 36.04
N ALA A 20 -33.28 9.13 35.56
CA ALA A 20 -32.19 8.62 36.41
C ALA A 20 -30.83 8.80 35.69
N PRO A 21 -29.79 9.35 36.35
CA PRO A 21 -28.50 9.59 35.72
C PRO A 21 -27.67 8.30 35.74
N THR A 22 -27.49 7.66 34.58
CA THR A 22 -26.60 6.50 34.48
C THR A 22 -25.16 6.98 34.27
N ARG A 23 -24.31 6.70 35.26
CA ARG A 23 -22.89 7.03 35.32
C ARG A 23 -22.11 6.37 34.17
N THR A 24 -21.63 7.19 33.23
CA THR A 24 -20.63 6.77 32.25
C THR A 24 -19.28 6.60 32.96
N VAL A 25 -18.76 5.38 33.04
CA VAL A 25 -17.40 5.13 33.54
C VAL A 25 -16.42 5.40 32.40
N THR A 26 -15.94 6.65 32.33
CA THR A 26 -14.86 7.03 31.42
C THR A 26 -13.53 6.58 32.03
N LEU A 27 -12.91 5.53 31.48
CA LEU A 27 -11.53 5.18 31.81
C LEU A 27 -10.60 6.32 31.36
N LEU A 28 -10.11 7.09 32.33
CA LEU A 28 -9.25 8.24 32.11
C LEU A 28 -7.80 7.78 31.89
N ASN A 29 -7.20 8.21 30.77
CA ASN A 29 -5.79 7.98 30.49
C ASN A 29 -4.90 8.57 31.60
N SER A 30 -3.79 7.88 31.90
CA SER A 30 -2.87 8.14 33.02
C SER A 30 -2.27 9.55 33.06
N SER A 31 -2.26 10.27 31.94
CA SER A 31 -1.84 11.67 31.83
C SER A 31 -2.83 12.65 32.49
N LYS A 32 -4.14 12.45 32.35
CA LYS A 32 -5.15 13.29 33.01
C LYS A 32 -5.25 13.02 34.53
N LYS A 33 -4.92 11.80 34.98
CA LYS A 33 -4.91 11.46 36.41
C LYS A 33 -3.80 12.20 37.18
N ARG A 34 -2.71 12.59 36.51
CA ARG A 34 -1.59 13.35 37.12
C ARG A 34 -1.89 14.85 37.22
N GLU A 35 -2.65 15.43 36.30
CA GLU A 35 -3.09 16.83 36.36
C GLU A 35 -4.11 17.07 37.49
N ALA A 36 -4.98 16.09 37.76
CA ALA A 36 -5.97 16.17 38.85
C ALA A 36 -5.36 16.14 40.27
N LEU A 37 -4.09 15.78 40.42
CA LEU A 37 -3.38 15.71 41.71
C LEU A 37 -2.52 16.95 41.99
N GLY A 38 -2.63 18.02 41.18
CA GLY A 38 -1.98 19.31 41.46
C GLY A 38 -0.45 19.31 41.34
N ILE A 39 0.18 18.22 40.92
CA ILE A 39 1.63 18.14 40.69
C ILE A 39 1.91 18.72 39.30
N LYS A 40 2.21 20.02 39.23
CA LYS A 40 2.71 20.67 38.02
C LYS A 40 4.05 20.02 37.65
N SER A 41 4.09 19.27 36.56
CA SER A 41 5.37 18.83 36.00
C SER A 41 6.13 20.06 35.51
N ALA A 42 7.22 20.38 36.18
CA ALA A 42 8.15 21.39 35.69
C ALA A 42 8.66 20.95 34.32
N LYS A 43 8.50 21.79 33.29
CA LYS A 43 9.16 21.62 31.99
C LYS A 43 10.66 21.69 32.23
N ILE A 44 11.29 20.54 32.47
CA ILE A 44 12.73 20.41 32.38
C ILE A 44 13.09 20.66 30.91
N LYS A 45 13.63 21.85 30.60
CA LYS A 45 14.27 22.11 29.32
C LYS A 45 15.47 21.16 29.24
N ARG A 46 15.38 20.14 28.40
CA ARG A 46 16.54 19.32 28.04
C ARG A 46 17.61 20.25 27.42
N PRO A 47 18.89 20.12 27.79
CA PRO A 47 19.94 20.97 27.26
C PRO A 47 20.07 20.78 25.73
N THR A 48 20.01 21.88 25.00
CA THR A 48 20.10 21.94 23.54
C THR A 48 21.56 21.82 23.09
N LYS A 49 22.13 20.61 23.11
CA LYS A 49 23.47 20.35 22.54
C LYS A 49 23.39 19.47 21.28
N GLY A 50 22.47 19.82 20.36
CA GLY A 50 22.32 19.12 19.07
C GLY A 50 21.85 19.99 17.91
N SER A 51 21.66 21.30 18.11
CA SER A 51 20.94 22.16 17.17
C SER A 51 21.66 22.47 15.85
N ASN A 52 22.96 22.18 15.73
CA ASN A 52 23.78 22.76 14.66
C ASN A 52 23.90 21.86 13.41
N ASN A 53 23.55 20.58 13.48
CA ASN A 53 23.69 19.64 12.36
C ASN A 53 22.43 19.49 11.49
N MET A 54 21.45 20.40 11.62
CA MET A 54 20.14 20.22 10.99
C MET A 54 19.87 21.17 9.83
N LYS A 55 20.65 22.24 9.67
CA LYS A 55 20.52 23.16 8.54
C LYS A 55 21.13 22.53 7.30
N MET A 56 20.34 22.39 6.23
CA MET A 56 20.81 21.88 4.95
C MET A 56 20.76 23.00 3.90
N ASP A 57 21.93 23.55 3.56
CA ASP A 57 22.09 24.64 2.58
C ASP A 57 22.47 24.14 1.18
N VAL A 58 22.44 22.82 0.98
CA VAL A 58 22.74 22.18 -0.29
C VAL A 58 21.51 22.28 -1.20
N TYR A 59 21.73 22.72 -2.44
CA TYR A 59 20.72 22.81 -3.50
C TYR A 59 20.79 21.56 -4.38
N LEU A 60 19.67 20.87 -4.60
CA LEU A 60 19.50 19.84 -5.63
C LEU A 60 18.76 20.42 -6.83
N GLU A 61 19.18 20.01 -8.02
CA GLU A 61 18.54 20.36 -9.28
C GLU A 61 17.11 19.80 -9.34
N GLY A 62 16.13 20.64 -9.72
CA GLY A 62 14.71 20.26 -9.76
C GLY A 62 13.92 20.47 -8.46
N GLU A 63 14.55 20.98 -7.39
CA GLU A 63 13.84 21.29 -6.13
C GLU A 63 12.74 22.33 -6.32
N GLU A 64 12.95 23.32 -7.20
CA GLU A 64 12.01 24.41 -7.43
C GLU A 64 10.65 23.93 -7.93
N HIS A 65 10.65 22.86 -8.73
CA HIS A 65 9.47 22.27 -9.35
C HIS A 65 9.02 20.96 -8.69
N GLU A 66 9.60 20.61 -7.53
CA GLU A 66 9.31 19.34 -6.83
C GLU A 66 9.60 18.09 -7.69
N ASN A 67 10.53 18.22 -8.65
CA ASN A 67 10.83 17.22 -9.68
C ASN A 67 12.19 16.52 -9.46
N VAL A 68 12.73 16.53 -8.23
CA VAL A 68 13.92 15.75 -7.92
C VAL A 68 13.57 14.25 -8.01
N PRO A 69 14.24 13.46 -8.87
CA PRO A 69 14.01 12.04 -8.97
C PRO A 69 14.29 11.32 -7.63
N VAL A 70 13.35 10.47 -7.23
CA VAL A 70 13.40 9.74 -5.96
C VAL A 70 13.80 8.30 -6.23
N TYR A 71 14.80 7.79 -5.52
CA TYR A 71 15.29 6.41 -5.69
C TYR A 71 15.43 5.73 -4.35
N ASP A 72 14.37 5.83 -3.57
CA ASP A 72 14.23 5.15 -2.30
C ASP A 72 12.79 4.65 -2.20
N THR A 73 12.56 3.63 -1.39
CA THR A 73 11.21 3.13 -1.14
C THR A 73 10.59 3.85 0.05
N CYS A 74 9.27 3.77 0.18
CA CYS A 74 8.59 4.30 1.34
C CYS A 74 9.07 3.62 2.64
N ASP A 75 9.38 2.31 2.59
CA ASP A 75 9.95 1.59 3.72
C ASP A 75 11.34 2.14 4.09
N GLY A 76 12.23 2.32 3.11
CA GLY A 76 13.57 2.88 3.33
C GLY A 76 13.56 4.30 3.90
N VAL A 77 12.71 5.19 3.36
CA VAL A 77 12.54 6.54 3.92
C VAL A 77 11.99 6.48 5.34
N ARG A 78 11.04 5.58 5.65
CA ARG A 78 10.53 5.43 7.01
C ARG A 78 11.61 4.98 7.99
N GLU A 79 12.48 4.07 7.59
CA GLU A 79 13.62 3.64 8.41
C GLU A 79 14.58 4.80 8.67
N LYS A 80 14.97 5.54 7.63
CA LYS A 80 15.83 6.74 7.75
C LYS A 80 15.23 7.78 8.69
N ILE A 81 13.92 8.05 8.59
CA ILE A 81 13.21 8.97 9.51
C ILE A 81 13.26 8.44 10.95
N ARG A 82 12.96 7.16 11.17
CA ARG A 82 12.97 6.57 12.53
C ARG A 82 14.37 6.61 13.14
N ALA A 83 15.40 6.26 12.37
CA ALA A 83 16.79 6.33 12.79
C ALA A 83 17.20 7.77 13.14
N PHE A 84 16.83 8.74 12.30
CA PHE A 84 17.12 10.16 12.54
C PHE A 84 16.42 10.69 13.79
N LEU A 85 15.16 10.33 14.02
CA LEU A 85 14.41 10.73 15.21
C LEU A 85 14.88 10.04 16.50
N CYS A 86 15.63 8.94 16.40
CA CYS A 86 16.23 8.27 17.56
C CYS A 86 17.51 8.98 18.05
N GLN A 87 18.09 9.89 17.25
CA GLN A 87 19.28 10.63 17.63
C GLN A 87 18.98 11.63 18.75
N ASP A 88 19.89 11.75 19.71
CA ASP A 88 19.73 12.65 20.85
C ASP A 88 19.62 14.11 20.40
N GLY A 89 18.57 14.78 20.86
CA GLY A 89 18.34 16.20 20.63
C GLY A 89 17.53 16.54 19.37
N VAL A 90 17.13 15.56 18.56
CA VAL A 90 16.25 15.78 17.40
C VAL A 90 14.78 15.76 17.83
N VAL A 91 14.03 16.79 17.44
CA VAL A 91 12.57 16.86 17.68
C VAL A 91 11.86 16.75 16.34
N GLN A 92 10.78 15.96 16.26
CA GLN A 92 9.96 15.79 15.04
C GLN A 92 9.58 17.13 14.39
N ALA A 93 9.18 18.12 15.19
CA ALA A 93 8.82 19.44 14.68
C ALA A 93 10.01 20.18 14.04
N ALA A 94 11.25 19.98 14.52
CA ALA A 94 12.42 20.56 13.89
C ALA A 94 12.68 19.91 12.53
N PHE A 95 12.55 18.57 12.43
CA PHE A 95 12.71 17.84 11.18
C PHE A 95 11.71 18.32 10.14
N LEU A 96 10.43 18.42 10.54
CA LEU A 96 9.37 18.87 9.64
C LEU A 96 9.55 20.32 9.16
N ARG A 97 10.13 21.19 9.99
CA ARG A 97 10.45 22.58 9.57
C ARG A 97 11.55 22.61 8.53
N GLU A 98 12.57 21.77 8.67
CA GLU A 98 13.65 21.69 7.68
C GLU A 98 13.17 21.03 6.39
N ALA A 99 12.47 19.91 6.50
CA ALA A 99 11.90 19.21 5.37
C ALA A 99 10.87 20.08 4.62
N ALA A 100 10.11 20.95 5.29
CA ALA A 100 9.20 21.87 4.61
C ALA A 100 9.90 22.90 3.71
N LYS A 101 11.21 23.16 3.92
CA LYS A 101 11.97 24.08 3.06
C LYS A 101 12.22 23.52 1.65
N THR A 102 12.06 22.21 1.45
CA THR A 102 12.18 21.61 0.11
C THR A 102 11.04 22.04 -0.82
N PHE A 103 9.99 22.65 -0.28
CA PHE A 103 8.85 23.13 -1.03
C PHE A 103 8.93 24.65 -1.22
N SER A 104 9.22 25.10 -2.45
CA SER A 104 9.30 26.51 -2.84
C SER A 104 7.96 27.26 -2.64
N ASN A 105 6.84 26.54 -2.69
CA ASN A 105 5.48 27.08 -2.52
C ASN A 105 5.06 27.35 -1.07
N GLY A 106 5.96 27.18 -0.09
CA GLY A 106 5.65 27.44 1.33
C GLY A 106 4.72 26.42 1.98
N ARG A 107 4.55 25.24 1.38
CA ARG A 107 3.72 24.14 1.91
C ARG A 107 4.24 23.69 3.28
N LYS A 108 3.36 23.70 4.27
CA LYS A 108 3.67 23.25 5.62
C LYS A 108 3.43 21.75 5.77
N ILE A 109 4.43 21.02 6.27
CA ILE A 109 4.29 19.61 6.62
C ILE A 109 3.84 19.49 8.08
N GLN A 110 2.75 18.78 8.32
CA GLN A 110 2.17 18.60 9.64
C GLN A 110 2.62 17.28 10.29
N VAL A 111 2.65 17.24 11.64
CA VAL A 111 3.00 16.04 12.42
C VAL A 111 2.03 14.88 12.16
N ASN A 112 0.74 15.16 11.96
CA ASN A 112 -0.25 14.13 11.65
C ASN A 112 0.04 13.41 10.33
N MET A 113 0.52 14.14 9.32
CA MET A 113 0.92 13.54 8.06
C MET A 113 2.13 12.62 8.29
N LEU A 114 3.09 13.04 9.13
CA LEU A 114 4.28 12.24 9.45
C LEU A 114 3.88 10.92 10.12
N ASN A 115 3.02 10.98 11.13
CA ASN A 115 2.53 9.80 11.82
C ASN A 115 1.74 8.87 10.89
N ARG A 116 0.94 9.43 9.97
CA ARG A 116 0.23 8.64 8.95
C ARG A 116 1.20 7.95 7.99
N PHE A 117 2.26 8.62 7.58
CA PHE A 117 3.29 8.02 6.74
C PHE A 117 4.01 6.90 7.51
N LEU A 118 4.52 7.18 8.71
CA LEU A 118 5.25 6.24 9.56
C LEU A 118 4.44 5.00 9.98
N GLY A 119 3.11 5.09 10.01
CA GLY A 119 2.20 3.99 10.33
C GLY A 119 1.84 3.07 9.16
N GLN A 120 2.19 3.44 7.93
CA GLN A 120 2.00 2.58 6.75
C GLN A 120 3.10 1.51 6.64
N LYS A 121 2.86 0.51 5.78
CA LYS A 121 3.80 -0.60 5.52
C LYS A 121 3.82 -0.94 4.04
N GLY A 122 4.99 -1.27 3.51
CA GLY A 122 5.18 -1.68 2.12
C GLY A 122 5.93 -0.62 1.31
N PRO A 123 6.60 -1.04 0.22
CA PRO A 123 7.61 -0.23 -0.47
C PRO A 123 7.02 0.98 -1.19
N ASN A 124 5.76 0.93 -1.65
CA ASN A 124 5.05 2.05 -2.28
C ASN A 124 4.00 2.71 -1.37
N SER A 125 3.82 2.24 -0.13
CA SER A 125 2.79 2.75 0.76
C SER A 125 3.18 4.10 1.37
N GLY A 126 2.60 5.15 0.78
CA GLY A 126 2.83 6.54 1.17
C GLY A 126 3.60 7.36 0.13
N ASN A 127 3.82 6.80 -1.07
CA ASN A 127 4.61 7.40 -2.15
C ASN A 127 4.09 8.75 -2.66
N VAL A 128 2.77 8.97 -2.64
CA VAL A 128 2.15 10.26 -3.01
C VAL A 128 2.26 11.31 -1.88
N SER A 129 2.76 10.93 -0.70
CA SER A 129 2.83 11.85 0.44
C SER A 129 3.95 12.88 0.25
N SER A 130 3.68 14.12 0.66
CA SER A 130 4.70 15.18 0.74
C SER A 130 5.89 14.81 1.64
N ILE A 131 5.68 13.96 2.65
CA ILE A 131 6.74 13.51 3.57
C ILE A 131 7.71 12.55 2.88
N PHE A 132 7.21 11.71 1.98
CA PHE A 132 8.07 10.79 1.26
C PHE A 132 9.09 11.58 0.43
N TYR A 133 8.61 12.55 -0.36
CA TYR A 133 9.48 13.44 -1.12
C TYR A 133 10.43 14.26 -0.24
N ALA A 134 9.87 15.01 0.72
CA ALA A 134 10.66 15.94 1.52
C ALA A 134 11.65 15.20 2.42
N GLY A 135 11.27 14.02 2.92
CA GLY A 135 12.14 13.13 3.67
C GLY A 135 13.31 12.64 2.81
N TYR A 136 13.03 12.14 1.60
CA TYR A 136 14.07 11.71 0.66
C TYR A 136 15.05 12.85 0.35
N VAL A 137 14.56 14.01 -0.08
CA VAL A 137 15.40 15.18 -0.40
C VAL A 137 16.23 15.62 0.81
N PHE A 138 15.66 15.61 2.02
CA PHE A 138 16.38 15.94 3.24
C PHE A 138 17.56 14.98 3.51
N PHE A 139 17.35 13.67 3.38
CA PHE A 139 18.43 12.69 3.57
C PHE A 139 19.46 12.74 2.45
N GLU A 140 19.05 13.07 1.24
CA GLU A 140 19.96 13.23 0.11
C GLU A 140 20.86 14.46 0.30
N LYS A 141 20.31 15.60 0.75
CA LYS A 141 21.09 16.76 1.18
C LYS A 141 22.07 16.42 2.30
N MET A 142 21.62 15.64 3.28
CA MET A 142 22.47 15.19 4.38
C MET A 142 23.62 14.30 3.88
N ARG A 143 23.36 13.40 2.92
CA ARG A 143 24.38 12.55 2.29
C ARG A 143 25.44 13.37 1.57
N ILE A 144 25.03 14.36 0.77
CA ILE A 144 25.93 15.25 0.02
C ILE A 144 26.78 16.08 0.98
N ARG A 145 26.16 16.66 2.01
CA ARG A 145 26.88 17.43 3.04
C ARG A 145 27.91 16.58 3.79
N ASP A 146 27.55 15.34 4.14
CA ASP A 146 28.43 14.43 4.87
C ASP A 146 29.46 13.73 3.96
N GLY A 147 29.40 13.91 2.63
CA GLY A 147 30.31 13.29 1.66
C GLY A 147 30.19 11.76 1.58
N LYS A 148 29.05 11.19 1.95
CA LYS A 148 28.86 9.74 1.98
C LYS A 148 28.64 9.17 0.57
N PRO A 149 29.24 8.00 0.25
CA PRO A 149 28.97 7.33 -1.02
C PRO A 149 27.51 6.90 -1.11
N LYS A 150 27.06 6.57 -2.33
CA LYS A 150 25.75 5.96 -2.52
C LYS A 150 25.73 4.57 -1.88
N THR A 151 24.59 4.18 -1.35
CA THR A 151 24.36 2.81 -0.86
C THR A 151 24.10 1.89 -2.05
N VAL A 152 24.44 0.60 -1.95
CA VAL A 152 24.15 -0.39 -3.01
C VAL A 152 22.67 -0.36 -3.43
N PHE A 153 21.75 -0.30 -2.45
CA PHE A 153 20.31 -0.17 -2.70
C PHE A 153 19.93 1.06 -3.54
N ARG A 154 20.69 2.16 -3.43
CA ARG A 154 20.44 3.40 -4.18
C ARG A 154 20.86 3.23 -5.64
N GLU A 155 21.93 2.49 -5.91
CA GLU A 155 22.42 2.18 -7.25
C GLU A 155 21.46 1.22 -7.95
N GLU A 156 21.01 0.16 -7.26
CA GLU A 156 20.00 -0.76 -7.78
C GLU A 156 18.67 -0.05 -8.11
N MET A 157 18.26 0.90 -7.26
CA MET A 157 17.08 1.73 -7.55
C MET A 157 17.27 2.65 -8.75
N GLU A 158 18.47 3.19 -8.99
CA GLU A 158 18.80 3.94 -10.22
C GLU A 158 18.66 3.03 -11.44
N ASP A 159 19.32 1.87 -11.43
CA ASP A 159 19.28 0.91 -12.54
C ASP A 159 17.84 0.48 -12.87
N ILE A 160 17.01 0.29 -11.84
CA ILE A 160 15.62 -0.12 -12.02
C ILE A 160 14.74 1.04 -12.51
N TRP A 161 14.88 2.26 -11.95
CA TRP A 161 13.93 3.34 -12.17
C TRP A 161 14.39 4.44 -13.15
N ASP A 162 15.65 4.46 -13.57
CA ASP A 162 16.16 5.41 -14.58
C ASP A 162 15.63 5.11 -15.99
N GLY A 163 15.37 3.84 -16.29
CA GLY A 163 14.86 3.39 -17.58
C GLY A 163 13.36 3.13 -17.63
N VAL A 164 12.66 3.15 -16.49
CA VAL A 164 11.23 2.83 -16.41
C VAL A 164 10.41 4.06 -16.82
N LEU A 165 10.20 4.18 -18.12
CA LEU A 165 9.20 5.07 -18.68
C LEU A 165 7.83 4.46 -18.37
N ASN A 166 7.16 4.96 -17.34
CA ASN A 166 5.73 4.70 -17.25
C ASN A 166 5.05 5.40 -18.43
N TRP A 167 4.06 4.76 -19.06
CA TRP A 167 3.38 5.30 -20.25
C TRP A 167 2.72 6.69 -20.03
N ARG A 168 2.64 7.15 -18.78
CA ARG A 168 1.96 8.38 -18.36
C ARG A 168 2.93 9.55 -18.14
N ASN A 169 4.14 9.30 -17.68
CA ASN A 169 5.16 10.28 -17.31
C ASN A 169 6.52 9.69 -17.67
N HIS A 170 7.18 10.33 -18.63
CA HIS A 170 8.52 9.99 -19.09
C HIS A 170 9.59 10.56 -18.15
N GLU A 171 9.41 10.42 -16.84
CA GLU A 171 10.33 10.96 -15.84
C GLU A 171 11.02 9.82 -15.09
N PRO A 172 12.35 9.89 -14.88
CA PRO A 172 13.08 8.89 -14.13
C PRO A 172 12.72 8.95 -12.64
N GLY A 173 12.84 7.80 -11.98
CA GLY A 173 12.66 7.67 -10.54
C GLY A 173 11.38 6.95 -10.11
N PHE A 174 11.32 6.67 -8.81
CA PHE A 174 10.28 5.92 -8.14
C PHE A 174 8.90 6.59 -8.28
N ASP A 175 7.88 5.76 -8.52
CA ASP A 175 6.50 6.23 -8.69
C ASP A 175 5.98 6.98 -7.46
N ARG A 176 5.65 8.26 -7.65
CA ARG A 176 5.08 9.18 -6.64
C ARG A 176 3.63 9.57 -6.92
N GLN A 177 3.02 9.04 -7.98
CA GLN A 177 1.70 9.48 -8.43
C GLN A 177 0.64 8.40 -8.21
N THR A 178 0.98 7.14 -8.43
CA THR A 178 0.02 6.03 -8.25
C THR A 178 -0.17 5.78 -6.76
N ARG A 179 -1.40 5.92 -6.27
CA ARG A 179 -1.67 5.59 -4.87
C ARG A 179 -1.50 4.09 -4.62
N HIS A 180 -1.01 3.72 -3.45
CA HIS A 180 -0.88 2.33 -3.02
C HIS A 180 -2.21 1.53 -3.02
N ASN A 181 -3.36 2.20 -3.01
CA ASN A 181 -4.67 1.58 -3.06
C ASN A 181 -5.28 1.54 -4.48
N THR A 182 -4.49 1.84 -5.50
CA THR A 182 -4.89 1.66 -6.90
C THR A 182 -5.09 0.17 -7.19
N GLY A 183 -6.21 -0.18 -7.82
CA GLY A 183 -6.47 -1.55 -8.27
C GLY A 183 -5.69 -1.88 -9.55
N TYR A 184 -5.23 -3.12 -9.66
CA TYR A 184 -4.57 -3.65 -10.85
C TYR A 184 -5.48 -4.64 -11.57
N LEU A 185 -5.63 -4.50 -12.88
CA LEU A 185 -6.30 -5.49 -13.70
C LEU A 185 -5.31 -6.60 -14.04
N CYS A 186 -5.59 -7.83 -13.61
CA CYS A 186 -4.76 -9.01 -13.86
C CYS A 186 -5.54 -10.04 -14.67
N GLY A 187 -4.84 -10.83 -15.48
CA GLY A 187 -5.45 -11.95 -16.20
C GLY A 187 -5.88 -13.09 -15.26
N PRO A 188 -6.70 -14.05 -15.74
CA PRO A 188 -7.12 -15.20 -14.92
C PRO A 188 -5.91 -15.98 -14.36
N GLY A 189 -5.91 -16.22 -13.04
CA GLY A 189 -4.82 -16.92 -12.36
C GLY A 189 -3.55 -16.08 -12.11
N TYR A 190 -3.55 -14.78 -12.43
CA TYR A 190 -2.45 -13.88 -12.11
C TYR A 190 -2.83 -12.95 -10.95
N VAL A 191 -1.90 -12.75 -10.02
CA VAL A 191 -2.03 -11.83 -8.89
C VAL A 191 -0.95 -10.74 -8.98
N PRO A 192 -1.28 -9.48 -8.62
CA PRO A 192 -0.30 -8.43 -8.55
C PRO A 192 0.58 -8.62 -7.30
N VAL A 193 1.89 -8.65 -7.51
CA VAL A 193 2.91 -8.75 -6.47
C VAL A 193 3.79 -7.51 -6.54
N ILE A 194 4.01 -6.89 -5.40
CA ILE A 194 4.90 -5.74 -5.27
C ILE A 194 6.26 -6.26 -4.81
N ASP A 195 7.31 -5.98 -5.59
CA ASP A 195 8.68 -6.35 -5.21
C ASP A 195 9.25 -5.39 -4.16
N GLU A 196 10.42 -5.71 -3.62
CA GLU A 196 11.11 -4.87 -2.62
C GLU A 196 11.47 -3.47 -3.12
N TYR A 197 11.62 -3.30 -4.43
CA TYR A 197 11.89 -2.04 -5.12
C TYR A 197 10.61 -1.27 -5.48
N GLY A 198 9.45 -1.75 -5.04
CA GLY A 198 8.14 -1.14 -5.25
C GLY A 198 7.55 -1.27 -6.65
N ARG A 199 8.15 -2.07 -7.54
CA ARG A 199 7.56 -2.41 -8.84
C ARG A 199 6.43 -3.39 -8.66
N VAL A 200 5.37 -3.19 -9.44
CA VAL A 200 4.23 -4.09 -9.48
C VAL A 200 4.41 -5.02 -10.65
N THR A 201 4.54 -6.30 -10.37
CA THR A 201 4.59 -7.37 -11.36
C THR A 201 3.39 -8.29 -11.17
N THR A 202 3.00 -8.99 -12.23
CA THR A 202 1.96 -10.02 -12.13
C THR A 202 2.60 -11.39 -12.03
N GLN A 203 2.32 -12.13 -10.96
CA GLN A 203 2.78 -13.50 -10.78
C GLN A 203 1.60 -14.45 -11.00
N TYR A 204 1.85 -15.61 -11.60
CA TYR A 204 0.85 -16.66 -11.71
C TYR A 204 0.66 -17.35 -10.35
N ASP A 205 -0.55 -17.30 -9.81
CA ASP A 205 -0.93 -18.05 -8.61
C ASP A 205 -1.63 -19.34 -9.05
N PHE A 206 -0.90 -20.45 -8.92
CA PHE A 206 -1.39 -21.78 -9.27
C PHE A 206 -2.64 -22.18 -8.46
N ARG A 207 -2.87 -21.56 -7.29
CA ARG A 207 -4.01 -21.90 -6.42
C ARG A 207 -5.36 -21.51 -7.02
N ASP A 208 -5.39 -20.52 -7.91
CA ASP A 208 -6.61 -20.00 -8.53
C ASP A 208 -6.82 -20.48 -9.98
N SER A 209 -5.86 -21.20 -10.57
CA SER A 209 -5.80 -21.37 -12.02
C SER A 209 -6.27 -22.73 -12.55
N ALA A 210 -6.38 -23.74 -11.69
CA ALA A 210 -6.96 -25.02 -12.06
C ALA A 210 -8.25 -25.22 -11.25
N PRO A 211 -9.45 -25.08 -11.85
CA PRO A 211 -10.62 -25.67 -11.22
C PRO A 211 -10.32 -27.15 -11.00
N SER A 212 -10.32 -27.60 -9.74
CA SER A 212 -10.22 -29.03 -9.43
C SER A 212 -11.35 -29.74 -10.15
N LEU A 213 -11.00 -30.68 -11.04
CA LEU A 213 -12.00 -31.46 -11.74
C LEU A 213 -12.74 -32.33 -10.72
N LEU A 214 -14.06 -32.30 -10.78
CA LEU A 214 -14.95 -33.09 -9.94
C LEU A 214 -15.05 -34.53 -10.47
N SER A 215 -15.31 -35.45 -9.56
CA SER A 215 -15.76 -36.80 -9.86
C SER A 215 -17.26 -36.84 -10.14
N TYR A 216 -17.73 -37.94 -10.72
CA TYR A 216 -19.14 -38.17 -11.04
C TYR A 216 -20.06 -38.08 -9.81
N GLU A 217 -19.55 -38.45 -8.65
CA GLU A 217 -20.31 -38.44 -7.39
C GLU A 217 -20.40 -37.03 -6.77
N GLU A 218 -19.48 -36.13 -7.14
CA GLU A 218 -19.39 -34.76 -6.62
C GLU A 218 -20.19 -33.75 -7.47
N ILE A 219 -20.64 -34.13 -8.66
CA ILE A 219 -21.47 -33.28 -9.52
C ILE A 219 -22.96 -33.38 -9.16
N PRO A 220 -23.74 -32.30 -9.34
CA PRO A 220 -25.19 -32.32 -9.11
C PRO A 220 -25.90 -33.38 -9.97
N GLU A 221 -26.97 -33.98 -9.46
CA GLU A 221 -27.74 -35.03 -10.15
C GLU A 221 -28.20 -34.63 -11.56
N TRP A 222 -28.53 -33.35 -11.78
CA TRP A 222 -28.94 -32.86 -13.09
C TRP A 222 -27.81 -32.80 -14.13
N TYR A 223 -26.55 -32.90 -13.71
CA TYR A 223 -25.35 -32.88 -14.55
C TYR A 223 -24.74 -34.28 -14.73
N GLN A 224 -25.28 -35.29 -14.04
CA GLN A 224 -24.85 -36.69 -14.08
C GLN A 224 -25.38 -37.39 -15.35
N ASP A 225 -24.78 -37.07 -16.49
CA ASP A 225 -25.20 -37.54 -17.81
C ASP A 225 -24.78 -38.99 -18.13
N ASN A 226 -23.58 -39.40 -17.70
CA ASN A 226 -23.00 -40.68 -18.07
C ASN A 226 -22.25 -41.36 -16.92
N ILE A 227 -22.81 -42.46 -16.41
CA ILE A 227 -22.26 -43.29 -15.32
C ILE A 227 -20.88 -43.89 -15.61
N PHE A 228 -20.45 -43.96 -16.87
CA PHE A 228 -19.16 -44.53 -17.26
C PHE A 228 -18.01 -43.53 -17.13
N ILE A 229 -18.29 -42.22 -17.14
CA ILE A 229 -17.28 -41.18 -16.93
C ILE A 229 -17.23 -40.93 -15.43
N ARG A 230 -16.15 -41.36 -14.78
CA ARG A 230 -16.04 -41.29 -13.31
C ARG A 230 -15.38 -40.02 -12.79
N GLN A 231 -14.58 -39.35 -13.60
CA GLN A 231 -13.74 -38.20 -13.22
C GLN A 231 -13.58 -37.24 -14.39
N GLY A 232 -13.16 -36.00 -14.08
CA GLY A 232 -12.84 -35.00 -15.10
C GLY A 232 -13.96 -34.00 -15.37
N TYR A 233 -14.97 -33.93 -14.49
CA TYR A 233 -16.07 -33.00 -14.62
C TYR A 233 -15.66 -31.60 -14.21
N ARG A 234 -16.16 -30.60 -14.94
CA ARG A 234 -15.93 -29.20 -14.60
C ARG A 234 -16.87 -28.78 -13.45
N PRO A 235 -16.38 -28.10 -12.41
CA PRO A 235 -17.26 -27.54 -11.38
C PRO A 235 -18.21 -26.48 -11.96
N GLU A 236 -19.41 -26.38 -11.38
CA GLU A 236 -20.39 -25.37 -11.77
C GLU A 236 -19.82 -23.97 -11.49
N SER A 237 -19.66 -23.15 -12.55
CA SER A 237 -19.28 -21.75 -12.40
C SER A 237 -20.45 -20.87 -12.76
N LYS A 238 -20.97 -20.07 -11.82
CA LYS A 238 -22.05 -19.10 -12.05
C LYS A 238 -21.59 -17.84 -12.83
N SER A 239 -20.49 -17.96 -13.58
CA SER A 239 -19.88 -16.91 -14.39
C SER A 239 -19.79 -17.38 -15.84
N THR A 240 -20.41 -16.62 -16.75
CA THR A 240 -20.35 -16.86 -18.19
C THR A 240 -18.92 -16.75 -18.73
N TYR A 241 -18.12 -15.83 -18.17
CA TYR A 241 -16.71 -15.65 -18.50
C TYR A 241 -15.86 -16.86 -18.09
N ALA A 242 -16.10 -17.44 -16.91
CA ALA A 242 -15.43 -18.66 -16.47
C ALA A 242 -15.79 -19.85 -17.37
N CYS A 243 -17.04 -19.91 -17.84
CA CYS A 243 -17.51 -20.95 -18.77
C CYS A 243 -16.77 -20.87 -20.11
N LEU A 244 -16.69 -19.67 -20.71
CA LEU A 244 -16.00 -19.45 -21.98
C LEU A 244 -14.47 -19.64 -21.90
N SER A 245 -13.84 -19.19 -20.82
CA SER A 245 -12.39 -19.37 -20.61
C SER A 245 -11.99 -20.85 -20.46
N SER A 246 -12.88 -21.70 -19.96
CA SER A 246 -12.60 -23.15 -19.87
C SER A 246 -12.51 -23.86 -21.23
N TRP A 247 -13.16 -23.33 -22.26
CA TRP A 247 -13.03 -23.87 -23.62
C TRP A 247 -11.62 -23.65 -24.19
N LEU A 248 -11.02 -22.49 -23.90
CA LEU A 248 -9.62 -22.17 -24.27
C LEU A 248 -8.63 -23.10 -23.57
N ILE A 249 -8.86 -23.42 -22.30
CA ILE A 249 -8.01 -24.32 -21.52
C ILE A 249 -8.04 -25.75 -22.10
N LEU A 250 -9.22 -26.26 -22.45
CA LEU A 250 -9.37 -27.59 -23.07
C LEU A 250 -8.75 -27.66 -24.46
N LEU A 251 -8.89 -26.62 -25.28
CA LEU A 251 -8.24 -26.55 -26.59
C LEU A 251 -6.71 -26.58 -26.47
N GLN A 252 -6.14 -25.82 -25.53
CA GLN A 252 -4.70 -25.78 -25.31
C GLN A 252 -4.15 -27.10 -24.73
N ALA A 253 -4.90 -27.75 -23.85
CA ALA A 253 -4.56 -29.08 -23.32
C ALA A 253 -4.63 -30.18 -24.40
N ASN A 254 -5.59 -30.11 -25.32
CA ASN A 254 -5.70 -31.07 -26.43
C ASN A 254 -4.62 -30.84 -27.49
N PHE A 255 -4.23 -29.59 -27.74
CA PHE A 255 -3.14 -29.25 -28.67
C PHE A 255 -1.77 -29.72 -28.12
N THR A 256 -1.53 -29.56 -26.82
CA THR A 256 -0.31 -30.06 -26.14
C THR A 256 -0.25 -31.58 -26.05
N LYS A 257 -1.38 -32.26 -25.80
CA LYS A 257 -1.47 -33.73 -25.88
C LYS A 257 -1.24 -34.26 -27.29
N SER A 258 -1.71 -33.54 -28.33
CA SER A 258 -1.43 -33.89 -29.73
C SER A 258 0.06 -33.77 -30.06
N LEU A 259 0.74 -32.73 -29.59
CA LEU A 259 2.19 -32.54 -29.79
C LEU A 259 3.05 -33.56 -29.03
N LEU A 260 2.65 -33.98 -27.83
CA LEU A 260 3.37 -34.99 -27.03
C LEU A 260 3.05 -36.43 -27.44
N GLY A 261 1.94 -36.67 -28.15
CA GLY A 261 1.50 -38.00 -28.59
C GLY A 261 2.20 -38.53 -29.86
N HIS A 262 3.01 -37.72 -30.54
CA HIS A 262 3.67 -38.12 -31.79
C HIS A 262 5.05 -38.78 -31.63
N ASN A 263 5.48 -39.14 -30.42
CA ASN A 263 6.81 -39.74 -30.18
C ASN A 263 6.81 -41.07 -29.40
N THR A 264 5.75 -41.88 -29.49
CA THR A 264 5.83 -43.26 -29.03
C THR A 264 4.90 -44.17 -29.84
N HIS A 265 5.41 -44.74 -30.92
CA HIS A 265 5.05 -46.09 -31.33
C HIS A 265 6.33 -46.82 -31.80
N PRO A 266 6.49 -48.11 -31.43
CA PRO A 266 7.72 -48.90 -31.62
C PRO A 266 8.06 -49.20 -33.08
#